data_AF-A0A3M7KI31-F1
#
_entry.id   AF-A0A3M7KI31-F1
#
_cell.length_a   1.000
_cell.length_b   1.000
_cell.length_c   1.000
_cell.angle_alpha   90.00
_cell.angle_beta   90.00
_cell.angle_gamma   90.00
#
_symmetry.space_group_name_H-M   'P 1'
#
loop_
_entity.id
_entity.type
_entity.pdbx_description
1 polymer ?
#
loop_
_entity_poly.entity_id
_entity_poly.type
_entity_poly.pdbx_seq_one_letter_code
_entity_poly.pdbx_strand_id
1 'polypeptide(L)'
;MKDKNIIAVIGLGYVGLPLAVEFSKQYQVIGFDIKSSRIQELLNGIDSTLEVESNVLKKVLLKGLESKIGLLVTDNSADISKANIFIVTVPTPTDDLNKPILTPLIKASETVGNVLKSNDIVIYESTVYPGVTEDICVPILEQYSGLKFNIHSFAGYSPERINPGDKEHTITKILKVTSGSTAEIAKVVDNLYRS
;
A
#
# COMPACT_ATOMS: atom_id res chain seq x y z
N MET A 1 -20.21 1.93 0.33
CA MET A 1 -18.88 1.48 -0.15
C MET A 1 -19.12 0.42 -1.20
N LYS A 2 -18.27 0.29 -2.24
CA LYS A 2 -18.40 -0.77 -3.25
C LYS A 2 -18.52 -2.14 -2.56
N ASP A 3 -19.29 -3.07 -3.13
CA ASP A 3 -19.59 -4.40 -2.55
C ASP A 3 -18.35 -5.30 -2.32
N LYS A 4 -17.15 -4.86 -2.74
CA LYS A 4 -15.90 -5.58 -2.57
C LYS A 4 -14.71 -4.61 -2.48
N ASN A 5 -13.88 -4.78 -1.45
CA ASN A 5 -12.59 -4.07 -1.34
C ASN A 5 -11.53 -4.85 -2.13
N ILE A 6 -10.88 -4.17 -3.08
CA ILE A 6 -9.68 -4.64 -3.77
C ILE A 6 -8.56 -3.69 -3.35
N ILE A 7 -7.54 -4.27 -2.72
CA ILE A 7 -6.44 -3.51 -2.11
C ILE A 7 -5.27 -3.50 -3.07
N ALA A 8 -4.75 -2.33 -3.41
CA ALA A 8 -3.46 -2.18 -4.08
C ALA A 8 -2.40 -1.80 -3.05
N VAL A 9 -1.34 -2.59 -2.90
CA VAL A 9 -0.17 -2.24 -2.08
C VAL A 9 0.94 -1.74 -3.00
N ILE A 10 1.35 -0.49 -2.83
CA ILE A 10 2.32 0.21 -3.68
C ILE A 10 3.68 0.20 -2.98
N GLY A 11 4.65 -0.45 -3.62
CA GLY A 11 5.95 -0.83 -3.06
C GLY A 11 5.88 -2.21 -2.41
N LEU A 12 6.71 -3.15 -2.84
CA LEU A 12 6.77 -4.52 -2.30
C LEU A 12 8.10 -4.79 -1.61
N GLY A 13 8.51 -3.84 -0.77
CA GLY A 13 9.67 -3.97 0.12
C GLY A 13 9.35 -4.74 1.40
N TYR A 14 10.16 -4.51 2.43
CA TYR A 14 10.07 -5.19 3.72
C TYR A 14 8.79 -4.87 4.51
N VAL A 15 8.11 -3.76 4.21
CA VAL A 15 6.77 -3.43 4.76
C VAL A 15 5.67 -3.93 3.83
N GLY A 16 5.72 -3.51 2.57
CA GLY A 16 4.63 -3.72 1.63
C GLY A 16 4.37 -5.18 1.28
N LEU A 17 5.41 -6.00 1.11
CA LEU A 17 5.22 -7.41 0.80
C LEU A 17 4.51 -8.18 1.92
N PRO A 18 4.98 -8.19 3.18
CA PRO A 18 4.28 -8.92 4.24
C PRO A 18 2.86 -8.38 4.45
N LEU A 19 2.65 -7.06 4.32
CA LEU A 19 1.31 -6.48 4.39
C LEU A 19 0.38 -7.02 3.28
N ALA A 20 0.87 -7.03 2.03
CA ALA A 20 0.13 -7.55 0.89
C ALA A 20 -0.21 -9.04 1.06
N VAL A 21 0.73 -9.83 1.58
CA VAL A 21 0.56 -11.26 1.86
C VAL A 21 -0.49 -11.48 2.96
N GLU A 22 -0.46 -10.73 4.05
CA GLU A 22 -1.44 -10.87 5.12
C GLU A 22 -2.85 -10.47 4.66
N PHE A 23 -3.00 -9.33 3.99
CA PHE A 23 -4.30 -8.95 3.42
C PHE A 23 -4.81 -9.95 2.38
N SER A 24 -3.90 -10.55 1.60
CA SER A 24 -4.29 -11.51 0.56
C SER A 24 -4.96 -12.78 1.08
N LYS A 25 -4.83 -13.08 2.38
CA LYS A 25 -5.54 -14.20 3.02
C LYS A 25 -7.05 -13.96 3.11
N GLN A 26 -7.49 -12.70 3.04
CA GLN A 26 -8.89 -12.31 3.23
C GLN A 26 -9.45 -11.45 2.08
N TYR A 27 -8.58 -10.78 1.34
CA TYR A 27 -8.94 -9.86 0.27
C TYR A 27 -8.25 -10.24 -1.03
N GLN A 28 -8.82 -9.71 -2.12
CA GLN A 28 -8.14 -9.66 -3.40
C GLN A 28 -7.15 -8.50 -3.36
N VAL A 29 -5.86 -8.79 -3.49
CA VAL A 29 -4.77 -7.83 -3.36
C VAL A 29 -3.96 -7.74 -4.65
N ILE A 30 -3.59 -6.53 -5.03
CA ILE A 30 -2.69 -6.21 -6.12
C ILE A 30 -1.42 -5.61 -5.51
N GLY A 31 -0.34 -6.37 -5.47
CA GLY A 31 0.98 -5.87 -5.12
C GLY A 31 1.64 -5.22 -6.33
N PHE A 32 1.96 -3.93 -6.24
CA PHE A 32 2.63 -3.19 -7.30
C PHE A 32 4.02 -2.74 -6.87
N ASP A 33 5.03 -3.01 -7.71
CA ASP A 33 6.37 -2.46 -7.56
C ASP A 33 6.90 -2.01 -8.91
N ILE A 34 7.60 -0.87 -8.93
CA ILE A 34 8.17 -0.31 -10.16
C ILE A 34 9.35 -1.12 -10.71
N LYS A 35 9.97 -1.98 -9.89
CA LYS A 35 11.11 -2.80 -10.28
C LYS A 35 10.62 -4.12 -10.85
N SER A 36 10.65 -4.29 -12.17
CA SER A 36 10.32 -5.56 -12.83
C SER A 36 11.12 -6.74 -12.27
N SER A 37 12.38 -6.53 -11.89
CA SER A 37 13.21 -7.56 -11.25
C SER A 37 12.62 -8.05 -9.93
N ARG A 38 12.06 -7.14 -9.12
CA ARG A 38 11.37 -7.47 -7.87
C ARG A 38 10.10 -8.28 -8.16
N ILE A 39 9.34 -7.92 -9.17
CA ILE A 39 8.15 -8.70 -9.57
C ILE A 39 8.53 -10.11 -10.02
N GLN A 40 9.56 -10.28 -10.85
CA GLN A 40 10.03 -11.61 -11.28
C GLN A 40 10.52 -12.47 -10.12
N GLU A 41 11.22 -11.87 -9.17
CA GLU A 41 11.66 -12.53 -7.93
C GLU A 41 10.45 -13.07 -7.13
N LEU A 42 9.45 -12.21 -6.90
CA LEU A 42 8.25 -12.57 -6.14
C LEU A 42 7.39 -13.61 -6.87
N LEU A 43 7.30 -13.55 -8.19
CA LEU A 43 6.59 -14.57 -9.00
C LEU A 43 7.23 -15.96 -8.88
N ASN A 44 8.56 -16.03 -8.65
CA ASN A 44 9.25 -17.28 -8.34
C ASN A 44 9.09 -17.71 -6.87
N GLY A 45 8.34 -16.92 -6.09
CA GLY A 45 8.11 -17.11 -4.67
C GLY A 45 9.36 -16.89 -3.83
N ILE A 46 10.24 -15.97 -4.24
CA ILE A 46 11.47 -15.63 -3.54
C ILE A 46 11.30 -14.22 -2.97
N ASP A 47 11.70 -14.01 -1.72
CA ASP A 47 11.73 -12.70 -1.09
C ASP A 47 13.12 -12.41 -0.47
N SER A 48 13.86 -11.52 -1.12
CA SER A 48 15.18 -11.01 -0.72
C SER A 48 15.14 -10.11 0.50
N THR A 49 13.97 -9.65 0.94
CA THR A 49 13.83 -8.94 2.22
C THR A 49 13.80 -9.89 3.41
N LEU A 50 13.59 -11.19 3.18
CA LEU A 50 13.50 -12.24 4.20
C LEU A 50 12.35 -12.04 5.20
N GLU A 51 11.36 -11.25 4.81
CA GLU A 51 10.17 -10.99 5.61
C GLU A 51 9.08 -12.02 5.36
N VAL A 52 9.01 -12.57 4.13
CA VAL A 52 8.03 -13.59 3.75
C VAL A 52 8.70 -14.89 3.29
N GLU A 53 8.35 -15.99 3.95
CA GLU A 53 8.80 -17.33 3.57
C GLU A 53 8.26 -17.75 2.19
N SER A 54 9.10 -18.45 1.41
CA SER A 54 8.77 -18.85 0.02
C SER A 54 7.47 -19.66 -0.09
N ASN A 55 7.24 -20.56 0.85
CA ASN A 55 6.05 -21.40 0.89
C ASN A 55 4.78 -20.62 1.25
N VAL A 56 4.88 -19.53 2.01
CA VAL A 56 3.77 -18.64 2.34
C VAL A 56 3.42 -17.80 1.12
N LEU A 57 4.42 -17.18 0.49
CA LEU A 57 4.22 -16.36 -0.72
C LEU A 57 3.57 -17.18 -1.84
N LYS A 58 4.10 -18.36 -2.16
CA LYS A 58 3.56 -19.24 -3.22
C LYS A 58 2.10 -19.65 -2.99
N LYS A 59 1.63 -19.72 -1.75
CA LYS A 59 0.23 -20.10 -1.43
C LYS A 59 -0.77 -19.01 -1.76
N VAL A 60 -0.34 -17.75 -1.77
CA VAL A 60 -1.25 -16.61 -1.99
C VAL A 60 -1.16 -16.03 -3.40
N LEU A 61 -0.10 -16.32 -4.16
CA LEU A 61 0.10 -15.77 -5.50
C LEU A 61 -1.03 -16.16 -6.48
N LEU A 62 -1.49 -15.17 -7.23
CA LEU A 62 -2.47 -15.31 -8.30
C LEU A 62 -1.80 -15.08 -9.68
N LYS A 63 -2.40 -15.64 -10.73
CA LYS A 63 -1.98 -15.36 -12.12
C LYS A 63 -2.71 -14.17 -12.73
N GLY A 64 -3.80 -13.75 -12.09
CA GLY A 64 -4.62 -12.61 -12.44
C GLY A 64 -5.58 -12.27 -11.30
N LEU A 65 -6.75 -11.76 -11.64
CA LEU A 65 -7.79 -11.40 -10.66
C LEU A 65 -8.98 -12.39 -10.68
N GLU A 66 -8.68 -13.66 -10.93
CA GLU A 66 -9.66 -14.76 -10.99
C GLU A 66 -10.25 -15.14 -9.63
N SER A 67 -9.52 -14.91 -8.53
CA SER A 67 -9.93 -15.30 -7.18
C SER A 67 -10.44 -14.14 -6.35
N LYS A 68 -11.32 -14.41 -5.37
CA LYS A 68 -11.78 -13.39 -4.42
C LYS A 68 -10.75 -13.04 -3.34
N ILE A 69 -9.78 -13.92 -3.12
CA ILE A 69 -8.66 -13.76 -2.19
C ILE A 69 -7.35 -14.14 -2.88
N GLY A 70 -6.25 -13.54 -2.48
CA GLY A 70 -4.92 -13.80 -3.03
C GLY A 70 -4.24 -12.54 -3.54
N LEU A 71 -2.99 -12.70 -3.95
CA LEU A 71 -2.05 -11.65 -4.29
C LEU A 71 -1.64 -11.75 -5.75
N LEU A 72 -2.08 -10.79 -6.57
CA LEU A 72 -1.49 -10.54 -7.88
C LEU A 72 -0.28 -9.60 -7.70
N VAL A 73 0.92 -10.01 -8.10
CA VAL A 73 2.08 -9.10 -8.15
C VAL A 73 2.30 -8.61 -9.59
N THR A 74 2.54 -7.31 -9.77
CA THR A 74 2.63 -6.67 -11.09
C THR A 74 3.49 -5.41 -11.05
N ASP A 75 4.11 -5.06 -12.18
CA ASP A 75 4.75 -3.75 -12.42
C ASP A 75 3.94 -2.90 -13.42
N ASN A 76 2.74 -3.36 -13.79
CA ASN A 76 1.84 -2.65 -14.70
C ASN A 76 0.84 -1.80 -13.92
N SER A 77 0.94 -0.48 -14.05
CA SER A 77 0.04 0.46 -13.37
C SER A 77 -1.42 0.36 -13.84
N ALA A 78 -1.69 -0.23 -15.01
CA ALA A 78 -3.08 -0.48 -15.45
C ALA A 78 -3.81 -1.46 -14.53
N ASP A 79 -3.11 -2.40 -13.88
CA ASP A 79 -3.73 -3.38 -13.01
C ASP A 79 -4.26 -2.77 -11.71
N ILE A 80 -3.53 -1.81 -11.12
CA ILE A 80 -3.95 -1.15 -9.87
C ILE A 80 -5.20 -0.28 -10.05
N SER A 81 -5.60 0.05 -11.29
CA SER A 81 -6.87 0.74 -11.57
C SER A 81 -8.11 -0.06 -11.14
N LYS A 82 -7.97 -1.35 -10.89
CA LYS A 82 -9.06 -2.23 -10.43
C LYS A 82 -9.27 -2.13 -8.91
N ALA A 83 -8.32 -1.55 -8.17
CA ALA A 83 -8.41 -1.35 -6.74
C ALA A 83 -9.35 -0.20 -6.37
N ASN A 84 -9.75 -0.17 -5.10
CA ASN A 84 -10.48 0.95 -4.48
C ASN A 84 -9.86 1.38 -3.13
N ILE A 85 -8.88 0.64 -2.63
CA ILE A 85 -8.04 0.99 -1.49
C ILE A 85 -6.60 0.88 -1.96
N PHE A 86 -5.82 1.94 -1.79
CA PHE A 86 -4.41 1.99 -2.14
C PHE A 86 -3.60 2.18 -0.86
N ILE A 87 -2.60 1.33 -0.62
CA ILE A 87 -1.73 1.41 0.56
C ILE A 87 -0.30 1.67 0.07
N VAL A 88 0.25 2.83 0.41
CA VAL A 88 1.56 3.30 -0.07
C VAL A 88 2.65 3.02 0.97
N THR A 89 3.58 2.14 0.61
CA THR A 89 4.66 1.61 1.48
C THR A 89 6.06 1.83 0.87
N VAL A 90 6.21 2.87 0.05
CA VAL A 90 7.48 3.19 -0.62
C VAL A 90 8.50 3.79 0.34
N PRO A 91 9.81 3.63 0.10
CA PRO A 91 10.82 4.13 1.03
C PRO A 91 10.84 5.66 1.10
N THR A 92 11.17 6.18 2.27
CA THR A 92 11.44 7.60 2.52
C THR A 92 12.89 7.77 2.98
N PRO A 93 13.87 7.56 2.08
CA PRO A 93 15.29 7.67 2.45
C PRO A 93 15.63 9.09 2.88
N THR A 94 16.72 9.27 3.61
CA THR A 94 17.21 10.60 3.99
C THR A 94 18.45 10.97 3.18
N ASP A 95 18.64 12.27 2.97
CA ASP A 95 19.91 12.81 2.47
C ASP A 95 21.00 12.86 3.56
N ASP A 96 22.20 13.33 3.20
CA ASP A 96 23.34 13.47 4.11
C ASP A 96 23.08 14.44 5.29
N LEU A 97 22.03 15.25 5.21
CA LEU A 97 21.60 16.19 6.26
C LEU A 97 20.42 15.62 7.07
N ASN A 98 20.13 14.33 6.96
CA ASN A 98 19.00 13.64 7.57
C ASN A 98 17.63 14.22 7.16
N LYS A 99 17.53 14.87 6.00
CA LYS A 99 16.25 15.35 5.47
C LYS A 99 15.61 14.25 4.63
N PRO A 100 14.30 14.00 4.79
CA PRO A 100 13.61 12.99 4.01
C PRO A 100 13.53 13.38 2.54
N ILE A 101 13.93 12.45 1.67
CA ILE A 101 13.81 12.52 0.21
C ILE A 101 12.44 11.94 -0.15
N LEU A 102 11.48 12.81 -0.44
CA LEU A 102 10.10 12.42 -0.72
C LEU A 102 9.85 11.93 -2.15
N THR A 103 10.86 11.91 -3.02
CA THR A 103 10.72 11.52 -4.44
C THR A 103 9.98 10.18 -4.64
N PRO A 104 10.27 9.09 -3.90
CA PRO A 104 9.54 7.84 -4.07
C PRO A 104 8.05 7.98 -3.71
N LEU A 105 7.75 8.74 -2.65
CA LEU A 105 6.39 9.00 -2.19
C LEU A 105 5.60 9.83 -3.20
N ILE A 106 6.21 10.90 -3.72
CA ILE A 106 5.66 11.74 -4.79
C ILE A 106 5.32 10.88 -6.01
N LYS A 107 6.25 10.05 -6.48
CA LYS A 107 6.05 9.18 -7.66
C LYS A 107 4.98 8.12 -7.45
N ALA A 108 4.87 7.58 -6.24
CA ALA A 108 3.78 6.70 -5.85
C ALA A 108 2.43 7.42 -5.89
N SER A 109 2.35 8.63 -5.33
CA SER A 109 1.14 9.47 -5.38
C SER A 109 0.75 9.83 -6.81
N GLU A 110 1.71 10.15 -7.70
CA GLU A 110 1.43 10.36 -9.13
C GLU A 110 0.82 9.11 -9.77
N THR A 111 1.43 7.94 -9.53
CA THR A 111 0.99 6.65 -10.09
C THR A 111 -0.43 6.30 -9.63
N VAL A 112 -0.71 6.45 -8.33
CA VAL A 112 -2.05 6.23 -7.76
C VAL A 112 -3.05 7.26 -8.29
N GLY A 113 -2.67 8.54 -8.34
CA GLY A 113 -3.53 9.63 -8.83
C GLY A 113 -4.03 9.40 -10.25
N ASN A 114 -3.21 8.84 -11.15
CA ASN A 114 -3.60 8.53 -12.53
C ASN A 114 -4.70 7.46 -12.66
N VAL A 115 -4.90 6.63 -11.64
CA VAL A 115 -5.89 5.53 -11.67
C VAL A 115 -7.01 5.69 -10.64
N LEU A 116 -6.93 6.74 -9.82
CA LEU A 116 -7.83 6.99 -8.70
C LEU A 116 -9.25 7.30 -9.19
N LYS A 117 -10.24 6.70 -8.55
CA LYS A 117 -11.67 6.89 -8.86
C LYS A 117 -12.41 7.47 -7.67
N SER A 118 -13.62 7.94 -7.93
CA SER A 118 -14.50 8.43 -6.87
C SER A 118 -14.82 7.32 -5.85
N ASN A 119 -14.78 7.70 -4.57
CA ASN A 119 -14.87 6.90 -3.34
C ASN A 119 -13.67 5.98 -3.05
N ASP A 120 -12.56 6.11 -3.77
CA ASP A 120 -11.35 5.36 -3.44
C ASP A 120 -10.59 6.01 -2.26
N ILE A 121 -9.82 5.20 -1.53
CA ILE A 121 -9.08 5.60 -0.32
C ILE A 121 -7.59 5.34 -0.52
N VAL A 122 -6.74 6.33 -0.25
CA VAL A 122 -5.28 6.21 -0.31
C VAL A 122 -4.69 6.29 1.10
N ILE A 123 -4.14 5.19 1.59
CA ILE A 123 -3.55 5.07 2.92
C ILE A 123 -2.03 5.13 2.79
N TYR A 124 -1.38 6.03 3.53
CA TYR A 124 0.08 6.10 3.58
C TYR A 124 0.60 5.38 4.82
N GLU A 125 1.54 4.45 4.62
CA GLU A 125 2.25 3.74 5.68
C GLU A 125 3.72 4.18 5.79
N SER A 126 4.22 4.86 4.74
CA SER A 126 5.58 5.37 4.69
C SER A 126 5.83 6.35 5.84
N THR A 127 6.95 6.21 6.53
CA THR A 127 7.31 7.10 7.64
C THR A 127 7.60 8.49 7.10
N VAL A 128 6.85 9.48 7.58
CA VAL A 128 6.93 10.88 7.14
C VAL A 128 6.77 11.81 8.34
N TYR A 129 7.18 13.06 8.18
CA TYR A 129 6.89 14.10 9.17
C TYR A 129 5.42 14.58 9.04
N PRO A 130 4.85 15.21 10.09
CA PRO A 130 3.48 15.71 10.06
C PRO A 130 3.24 16.67 8.88
N GLY A 131 2.09 16.53 8.22
CA GLY A 131 1.70 17.37 7.08
C GLY A 131 2.06 16.80 5.71
N VAL A 132 2.95 15.80 5.58
CA VAL A 132 3.32 15.27 4.24
C VAL A 132 2.11 14.68 3.50
N THR A 133 1.20 14.00 4.21
CA THR A 133 -0.01 13.45 3.59
C THR A 133 -0.89 14.57 3.03
N GLU A 134 -1.17 15.59 3.82
CA GLU A 134 -2.09 16.69 3.51
C GLU A 134 -1.50 17.74 2.57
N ASP A 135 -0.24 18.10 2.77
CA ASP A 135 0.41 19.24 2.11
C ASP A 135 1.16 18.84 0.83
N ILE A 136 1.50 17.55 0.67
CA ILE A 136 2.28 17.06 -0.48
C ILE A 136 1.50 16.01 -1.26
N CYS A 137 1.14 14.91 -0.59
CA CYS A 137 0.56 13.75 -1.26
C CYS A 137 -0.85 14.01 -1.79
N VAL A 138 -1.73 14.61 -0.99
CA VAL A 138 -3.11 14.94 -1.40
C VAL A 138 -3.14 15.89 -2.60
N PRO A 139 -2.40 17.01 -2.64
CA PRO A 139 -2.35 17.88 -3.82
C PRO A 139 -1.94 17.15 -5.10
N ILE A 140 -0.99 16.21 -5.02
CA ILE A 140 -0.59 15.38 -6.18
C ILE A 140 -1.73 14.46 -6.60
N LEU A 141 -2.40 13.80 -5.64
CA LEU A 141 -3.55 12.95 -5.96
C LEU A 141 -4.66 13.75 -6.66
N GLU A 142 -5.00 14.94 -6.17
CA GLU A 142 -5.99 15.82 -6.80
C GLU A 142 -5.56 16.26 -8.21
N GLN A 143 -4.29 16.66 -8.38
CA GLN A 143 -3.75 17.09 -9.66
C GLN A 143 -3.87 16.02 -10.75
N TYR A 144 -3.51 14.78 -10.43
CA TYR A 144 -3.47 13.69 -11.42
C TYR A 144 -4.83 13.01 -11.63
N SER A 145 -5.70 13.02 -10.62
CA SER A 145 -7.03 12.40 -10.72
C SER A 145 -8.13 13.36 -11.17
N GLY A 146 -7.95 14.67 -10.97
CA GLY A 146 -9.01 15.67 -11.08
C GLY A 146 -10.10 15.55 -10.01
N LEU A 147 -9.92 14.67 -9.02
CA LEU A 147 -10.85 14.47 -7.90
C LEU A 147 -10.56 15.48 -6.80
N LYS A 148 -11.62 15.90 -6.10
CA LYS A 148 -11.50 16.75 -4.92
C LYS A 148 -11.42 15.89 -3.68
N PHE A 149 -10.40 16.10 -2.88
CA PHE A 149 -10.17 15.35 -1.66
C PHE A 149 -11.24 15.63 -0.60
N ASN A 150 -11.59 14.63 0.20
CA ASN A 150 -12.72 14.61 1.15
C ASN A 150 -14.11 14.84 0.54
N ILE A 151 -14.22 14.88 -0.79
CA ILE A 151 -15.50 14.94 -1.52
C ILE A 151 -15.63 13.72 -2.43
N HIS A 152 -14.61 13.46 -3.24
CA HIS A 152 -14.58 12.38 -4.22
C HIS A 152 -13.55 11.30 -3.86
N SER A 153 -12.46 11.63 -3.18
CA SER A 153 -11.44 10.65 -2.75
C SER A 153 -10.98 10.97 -1.34
N PHE A 154 -10.43 9.99 -0.65
CA PHE A 154 -10.08 10.09 0.77
C PHE A 154 -8.68 9.55 1.04
N ALA A 155 -8.09 9.92 2.18
CA ALA A 155 -6.82 9.37 2.61
C ALA A 155 -6.90 8.82 4.03
N GLY A 156 -5.93 7.97 4.34
CA GLY A 156 -5.62 7.54 5.68
C GLY A 156 -4.12 7.55 5.93
N TYR A 157 -3.76 7.36 7.19
CA TYR A 157 -2.38 7.17 7.59
C TYR A 157 -2.33 6.02 8.60
N SER A 158 -1.36 5.13 8.43
CA SER A 158 -1.13 4.00 9.32
C SER A 158 0.38 3.75 9.36
N PRO A 159 1.15 4.50 10.17
CA PRO A 159 2.60 4.40 10.15
C PRO A 159 3.01 2.99 10.54
N GLU A 160 3.87 2.39 9.72
CA GLU A 160 4.45 1.11 10.07
C GLU A 160 5.42 1.24 11.26
N ARG A 161 5.50 0.21 12.10
CA ARG A 161 6.35 0.13 13.30
C ARG A 161 7.07 -1.21 13.43
N ILE A 162 7.31 -1.93 12.33
CA ILE A 162 8.13 -3.15 12.33
C ILE A 162 9.62 -2.83 12.32
N ASN A 163 10.39 -3.64 13.03
CA ASN A 163 11.84 -3.71 12.87
C ASN A 163 12.16 -4.85 11.88
N PRO A 164 12.91 -4.60 10.79
CA PRO A 164 13.31 -5.66 9.86
C PRO A 164 13.98 -6.84 10.58
N GLY A 165 13.53 -8.06 10.27
CA GLY A 165 14.02 -9.29 10.91
C GLY A 165 13.49 -9.59 12.32
N ASP A 166 12.68 -8.72 12.93
CA ASP A 166 12.02 -9.01 14.22
C ASP A 166 10.86 -10.01 14.02
N LYS A 167 11.07 -11.25 14.50
CA LYS A 167 10.07 -12.32 14.41
C LYS A 167 9.10 -12.35 15.60
N GLU A 168 9.34 -11.55 16.64
CA GLU A 168 8.46 -11.43 17.80
C GLU A 168 7.38 -10.38 17.55
N HIS A 169 7.76 -9.19 17.08
CA HIS A 169 6.88 -8.06 16.77
C HIS A 169 6.60 -7.97 15.27
N THR A 170 5.96 -9.00 14.73
CA THR A 170 5.56 -9.06 13.31
C THR A 170 4.41 -8.11 12.99
N ILE A 171 4.19 -7.82 11.71
CA ILE A 171 3.11 -6.94 11.22
C ILE A 171 1.71 -7.32 11.73
N THR A 172 1.50 -8.60 12.05
CA THR A 172 0.24 -9.15 12.60
C THR A 172 0.08 -9.02 14.12
N LYS A 173 1.15 -8.68 14.85
CA LYS A 173 1.16 -8.63 16.32
C LYS A 173 1.32 -7.22 16.87
N ILE A 174 1.83 -6.29 16.07
CA ILE A 174 2.00 -4.91 16.48
C ILE A 174 0.65 -4.20 16.58
N LEU A 175 0.52 -3.32 17.57
CA LEU A 175 -0.61 -2.41 17.65
C LEU A 175 -0.43 -1.32 16.58
N LYS A 176 -1.30 -1.29 15.57
CA LYS A 176 -1.30 -0.25 14.55
C LYS A 176 -2.05 0.99 15.04
N VAL A 177 -1.49 2.16 14.72
CA VAL A 177 -2.20 3.45 14.80
C VAL A 177 -2.83 3.67 13.44
N THR A 178 -4.13 3.95 13.39
CA THR A 178 -4.87 4.20 12.15
C THR A 178 -5.51 5.58 12.19
N SER A 179 -5.57 6.25 11.04
CA SER A 179 -6.31 7.50 10.89
C SER A 179 -6.95 7.59 9.50
N GLY A 180 -7.94 8.47 9.38
CA GLY A 180 -8.59 8.81 8.13
C GLY A 180 -8.81 10.31 8.03
N SER A 181 -8.89 10.82 6.81
CA SER A 181 -9.08 12.24 6.51
C SER A 181 -10.47 12.77 6.91
N THR A 182 -11.41 11.87 7.19
CA THR A 182 -12.69 12.15 7.86
C THR A 182 -12.95 11.10 8.95
N ALA A 183 -13.90 11.36 9.86
CA ALA A 183 -14.25 10.42 10.92
C ALA A 183 -14.82 9.08 10.39
N GLU A 184 -15.53 9.12 9.26
CA GLU A 184 -16.04 7.94 8.58
C GLU A 184 -14.90 7.11 7.99
N ILE A 185 -13.94 7.78 7.33
CA ILE A 185 -12.79 7.11 6.72
C ILE A 185 -11.86 6.55 7.79
N ALA A 186 -11.71 7.23 8.93
CA ALA A 186 -10.96 6.69 10.06
C ALA A 186 -11.51 5.32 10.50
N LYS A 187 -12.84 5.17 10.60
CA LYS A 187 -13.49 3.87 10.91
C LYS A 187 -13.25 2.83 9.83
N VAL A 188 -13.29 3.22 8.56
CA VAL A 188 -13.01 2.32 7.44
C VAL A 188 -11.58 1.79 7.50
N VAL A 189 -10.61 2.68 7.65
CA VAL A 189 -9.19 2.33 7.73
C VAL A 189 -8.93 1.44 8.94
N ASP A 190 -9.49 1.79 10.10
CA ASP A 190 -9.34 1.04 11.33
C ASP A 190 -9.96 -0.38 11.25
N ASN A 191 -11.11 -0.52 10.59
CA ASN A 191 -11.71 -1.83 10.34
C ASN A 191 -10.92 -2.66 9.31
N LEU A 192 -10.32 -2.01 8.31
CA LEU A 192 -9.44 -2.69 7.35
C LEU A 192 -8.25 -3.32 8.07
N TYR A 193 -7.51 -2.57 8.90
CA TYR A 193 -6.34 -3.09 9.60
C TYR A 193 -6.67 -4.08 10.74
N ARG A 194 -7.92 -4.15 11.19
CA ARG A 194 -8.38 -5.15 12.16
C ARG A 194 -8.79 -6.50 11.55
N SER A 195 -8.92 -6.58 10.24
CA SER A 195 -9.38 -7.77 9.54
C SER A 195 -8.47 -8.97 9.75
#